data_AF-A0A536C070-F1
#
_entry.id   AF-A0A536C070-F1
#
_cell.length_a   1.000
_cell.length_b   1.000
_cell.length_c   1.000
_cell.angle_alpha   90.00
_cell.angle_beta   90.00
_cell.angle_gamma   90.00
#
_symmetry.space_group_name_H-M   'P 1'
#
loop_
_entity.id
_entity.type
_entity.pdbx_description
1 polymer ?
#
loop_
_entity_poly.entity_id
_entity_poly.type
_entity_poly.pdbx_seq_one_letter_code
_entity_poly.pdbx_strand_id
1 'polypeptide(L)'
;MNRVLLLGDPISRSLSPVMQNAGFEALGIDCQYVLREVSPAQLVPAMAELRSDERILGANVTIPLKESVIAFLDDLDPLVAHIGAVNTISRQGGRLKGWNTDVEGFRRALAEIESSIFPSPARGGGQGGGFRVAIIG
;
A
#
# COMPACT_ATOMS: atom_id res chain seq x y z
N MET A 1 -7.12 11.04 -15.00
CA MET A 1 -7.27 9.80 -14.22
C MET A 1 -6.03 9.58 -13.39
N ASN A 2 -6.17 9.60 -12.08
CA ASN A 2 -5.09 9.25 -11.15
C ASN A 2 -4.91 7.73 -11.07
N ARG A 3 -3.72 7.27 -10.68
CA ARG A 3 -3.40 5.84 -10.61
C ARG A 3 -2.73 5.47 -9.29
N VAL A 4 -3.05 4.28 -8.80
CA VAL A 4 -2.28 3.56 -7.78
C VAL A 4 -1.76 2.27 -8.41
N LEU A 5 -0.48 1.96 -8.24
CA LEU A 5 0.13 0.79 -8.86
C LEU A 5 0.21 -0.39 -7.88
N LEU A 6 0.27 -1.61 -8.40
CA LEU A 6 0.82 -2.77 -7.69
C LEU A 6 2.14 -3.16 -8.37
N LEU A 7 3.24 -3.14 -7.61
CA LEU A 7 4.58 -3.52 -8.05
C LEU A 7 4.92 -4.91 -7.51
N GLY A 8 5.42 -5.78 -8.37
CA GLY A 8 5.88 -7.12 -8.01
C GLY A 8 6.13 -7.96 -9.25
N ASP A 9 6.61 -9.19 -9.06
CA ASP A 9 6.87 -10.13 -10.14
C ASP A 9 6.87 -11.58 -9.62
N PRO A 10 5.95 -12.46 -10.04
CA PRO A 10 4.85 -12.23 -10.98
C PRO A 10 3.60 -11.67 -10.27
N ILE A 11 2.82 -10.81 -10.95
CA ILE A 11 1.58 -10.24 -10.38
C ILE A 11 0.37 -10.26 -11.31
N SER A 12 0.52 -10.77 -12.53
CA SER A 12 -0.56 -10.88 -13.54
C SER A 12 -1.85 -11.56 -13.06
N ARG A 13 -1.78 -12.43 -12.03
CA ARG A 13 -2.95 -13.12 -11.44
C ARG A 13 -3.50 -12.47 -10.17
N SER A 14 -3.01 -11.30 -9.77
CA SER A 14 -3.48 -10.63 -8.56
C SER A 14 -4.94 -10.19 -8.70
N LEU A 15 -5.75 -10.46 -7.68
CA LEU A 15 -7.15 -9.99 -7.58
C LEU A 15 -7.27 -8.58 -6.99
N SER A 16 -6.17 -8.02 -6.49
CA SER A 16 -6.14 -6.68 -5.88
C SER A 16 -6.75 -5.60 -6.79
N PRO A 17 -6.48 -5.56 -8.11
CA PRO A 17 -7.11 -4.56 -8.98
C PRO A 17 -8.63 -4.65 -9.02
N VAL A 18 -9.21 -5.85 -8.97
CA VAL A 18 -10.67 -6.01 -8.97
C VAL A 18 -11.25 -5.39 -7.70
N MET A 19 -10.71 -5.77 -6.54
CA MET A 19 -11.16 -5.28 -5.24
C MET A 19 -10.98 -3.76 -5.11
N GLN A 20 -9.82 -3.23 -5.49
CA GLN A 20 -9.48 -1.82 -5.30
C GLN A 20 -10.23 -0.91 -6.27
N ASN A 21 -10.36 -1.29 -7.54
CA ASN A 21 -11.15 -0.50 -8.49
C ASN A 21 -12.63 -0.48 -8.09
N ALA A 22 -13.19 -1.61 -7.65
CA ALA A 22 -14.55 -1.64 -7.13
C ALA A 22 -14.72 -0.72 -5.89
N GLY A 23 -13.72 -0.67 -5.01
CA GLY A 23 -13.69 0.25 -3.88
C GLY A 23 -13.65 1.72 -4.31
N PHE A 24 -12.82 2.07 -5.31
CA PHE A 24 -12.75 3.42 -5.86
C PHE A 24 -14.07 3.84 -6.50
N GLU A 25 -14.69 2.96 -7.28
CA GLU A 25 -15.98 3.20 -7.92
C GLU A 25 -17.09 3.42 -6.88
N ALA A 26 -17.19 2.53 -5.87
CA ALA A 26 -18.20 2.64 -4.81
C ALA A 26 -18.07 3.92 -3.98
N LEU A 27 -16.86 4.48 -3.87
CA LEU A 27 -16.58 5.71 -3.13
C LEU A 27 -16.56 6.97 -4.03
N GLY A 28 -16.78 6.83 -5.34
CA GLY A 28 -16.72 7.95 -6.29
C GLY A 28 -15.33 8.58 -6.43
N ILE A 29 -14.27 7.81 -6.22
CA ILE A 29 -12.88 8.28 -6.30
C ILE A 29 -12.39 8.15 -7.75
N ASP A 30 -11.96 9.26 -8.37
CA ASP A 30 -11.36 9.28 -9.73
C ASP A 30 -9.93 8.71 -9.74
N CYS A 31 -9.81 7.41 -9.50
CA CYS A 31 -8.55 6.70 -9.46
C CYS A 31 -8.68 5.29 -10.03
N GLN A 32 -7.61 4.81 -10.66
CA GLN A 32 -7.49 3.45 -11.16
C GLN A 32 -6.37 2.70 -10.46
N TYR A 33 -6.65 1.48 -10.00
CA TYR A 33 -5.67 0.55 -9.50
C TYR A 33 -5.12 -0.32 -10.64
N VAL A 34 -3.81 -0.28 -10.88
CA VAL A 34 -3.16 -0.87 -12.06
C VAL A 34 -2.02 -1.81 -11.68
N LEU A 35 -1.96 -2.98 -12.32
CA LEU A 35 -0.82 -3.89 -12.19
C LEU A 35 0.38 -3.36 -12.97
N ARG A 36 1.55 -3.37 -12.36
CA ARG A 36 2.80 -3.08 -13.04
C ARG A 36 3.86 -4.10 -12.61
N GLU A 37 4.07 -5.08 -13.49
CA GLU A 37 5.05 -6.13 -13.25
C GLU A 37 6.46 -5.53 -13.30
N VAL A 38 7.21 -5.67 -12.20
CA VAL A 38 8.52 -5.05 -12.01
C VAL A 38 9.42 -6.09 -11.35
N SER A 39 10.45 -6.53 -12.06
CA SER A 39 11.52 -7.32 -11.46
C SER A 39 12.44 -6.45 -10.60
N PRO A 40 13.24 -7.04 -9.68
CA PRO A 40 14.22 -6.29 -8.90
C PRO A 40 15.18 -5.44 -9.76
N ALA A 41 15.54 -5.91 -10.96
CA ALA A 41 16.40 -5.20 -11.90
C ALA A 41 15.74 -3.93 -12.49
N GLN A 42 14.41 -3.85 -12.48
CA GLN A 42 13.62 -2.74 -13.02
C GLN A 42 13.14 -1.77 -11.94
N LEU A 43 13.56 -1.94 -10.67
CA LEU A 43 13.16 -1.06 -9.59
C LEU A 43 13.59 0.38 -9.81
N VAL A 44 14.82 0.62 -10.27
CA VAL A 44 15.34 1.98 -10.50
C VAL A 44 14.42 2.80 -11.43
N PRO A 45 14.11 2.34 -12.67
CA PRO A 45 13.20 3.09 -13.53
C PRO A 45 11.77 3.14 -12.99
N ALA A 46 11.27 2.09 -12.32
CA ALA A 46 9.93 2.10 -11.74
C ALA A 46 9.77 3.17 -10.63
N MET A 47 10.78 3.29 -9.76
CA MET A 47 10.79 4.28 -8.68
C MET A 47 11.00 5.71 -9.22
N ALA A 48 11.77 5.87 -10.30
CA ALA A 48 11.92 7.16 -10.97
C ALA A 48 10.60 7.64 -11.57
N GLU A 49 9.84 6.76 -12.23
CA GLU A 49 8.50 7.10 -12.73
C GLU A 49 7.53 7.43 -11.60
N LEU A 50 7.58 6.67 -10.50
CA LEU A 50 6.75 6.96 -9.32
C LEU A 50 7.00 8.37 -8.76
N ARG A 51 8.21 8.89 -8.91
CA ARG A 51 8.56 10.27 -8.50
C ARG A 51 8.09 11.30 -9.51
N SER A 52 8.27 11.06 -10.81
CA SER A 52 8.07 12.07 -11.84
C SER A 52 6.63 12.19 -12.35
N ASP A 53 5.87 11.09 -12.38
CA ASP A 53 4.50 11.11 -12.90
C ASP A 53 3.51 11.57 -11.84
N GLU A 54 3.02 12.80 -11.99
CA GLU A 54 2.07 13.42 -11.06
C GLU A 54 0.72 12.72 -10.98
N ARG A 55 0.37 11.90 -11.98
CA ARG A 55 -0.87 11.12 -11.98
C ARG A 55 -0.74 9.84 -11.17
N ILE A 56 0.46 9.47 -10.73
CA ILE A 56 0.64 8.31 -9.85
C ILE A 56 0.63 8.79 -8.39
N LEU A 57 -0.35 8.34 -7.63
CA LEU A 57 -0.53 8.73 -6.22
C LEU A 57 0.34 7.89 -5.27
N GLY A 58 0.76 6.72 -5.72
CA GLY A 58 1.53 5.78 -4.94
C GLY A 58 1.53 4.38 -5.52
N ALA A 59 2.07 3.44 -4.76
CA ALA A 59 2.17 2.05 -5.15
C ALA A 59 2.00 1.13 -3.95
N ASN A 60 1.35 -0.01 -4.18
CA ASN A 60 1.52 -1.19 -3.37
C ASN A 60 2.71 -2.00 -3.89
N VAL A 61 3.34 -2.73 -2.99
CA VAL A 61 4.55 -3.50 -3.25
C VAL A 61 4.34 -4.90 -2.71
N THR A 62 4.54 -5.89 -3.56
CA THR A 62 4.49 -7.30 -3.18
C THR A 62 5.82 -7.98 -3.46
N ILE A 63 5.90 -9.28 -3.16
CA ILE A 63 7.08 -10.09 -3.41
C ILE A 63 7.51 -9.98 -4.89
N PRO A 64 8.83 -9.99 -5.17
CA PRO A 64 9.96 -10.03 -4.23
C PRO A 64 10.45 -8.63 -3.79
N LEU A 65 9.69 -7.56 -4.03
CA LEU A 65 10.21 -6.20 -3.99
C LEU A 65 10.13 -5.50 -2.62
N LYS A 66 9.39 -6.08 -1.66
CA LYS A 66 9.04 -5.41 -0.38
C LYS A 66 10.25 -4.87 0.40
N GLU A 67 11.40 -5.53 0.31
CA GLU A 67 12.65 -5.10 0.97
C GLU A 67 13.44 -4.15 0.07
N SER A 68 13.59 -4.49 -1.21
CA SER A 68 14.44 -3.75 -2.15
C SER A 68 13.95 -2.34 -2.45
N VAL A 69 12.65 -2.06 -2.33
CA VAL A 69 12.12 -0.70 -2.53
C VAL A 69 12.59 0.29 -1.48
N ILE A 70 13.01 -0.17 -0.28
CA ILE A 70 13.37 0.71 0.85
C ILE A 70 14.49 1.68 0.49
N ALA A 71 15.48 1.21 -0.28
CA ALA A 71 16.62 2.02 -0.72
C ALA A 71 16.23 3.23 -1.59
N PHE A 72 14.97 3.28 -2.07
CA PHE A 72 14.47 4.31 -2.96
C PHE A 72 13.49 5.29 -2.28
N LEU A 73 13.26 5.15 -0.96
CA LEU A 73 12.27 5.94 -0.22
C LEU A 73 12.95 7.06 0.57
N ASP A 74 12.26 8.20 0.69
CA ASP A 74 12.80 9.39 1.39
C ASP A 74 12.40 9.41 2.87
N ASP A 75 11.37 8.66 3.23
CA ASP A 75 10.86 8.54 4.59
C ASP A 75 10.20 7.17 4.77
N LEU A 76 10.26 6.63 5.98
CA LEU A 76 9.72 5.33 6.34
C LEU A 76 8.86 5.49 7.58
N ASP A 77 7.72 4.80 7.61
CA ASP A 77 6.99 4.63 8.86
C ASP A 77 7.89 3.91 9.91
N PRO A 78 7.84 4.29 11.21
CA PRO A 78 8.66 3.65 12.24
C PRO A 78 8.52 2.13 12.26
N LEU A 79 7.35 1.58 11.94
CA LEU A 79 7.13 0.14 11.87
C LEU A 79 7.95 -0.51 10.73
N VAL A 80 8.06 0.16 9.59
CA VAL A 80 8.90 -0.31 8.46
C VAL A 80 10.36 -0.36 8.87
N ALA A 81 10.84 0.63 9.63
CA ALA A 81 12.23 0.66 10.09
C ALA A 81 12.60 -0.55 10.98
N HIS A 82 11.60 -1.17 11.63
CA HIS A 82 11.80 -2.38 12.44
C HIS A 82 11.61 -3.67 11.64
N ILE A 83 10.64 -3.72 10.72
CA ILE A 83 10.32 -4.95 9.95
C ILE A 83 11.29 -5.15 8.80
N GLY A 84 11.78 -4.07 8.18
CA GLY A 84 12.62 -4.14 6.98
C GLY A 84 11.85 -4.44 5.69
N ALA A 85 10.52 -4.27 5.67
CA ALA A 85 9.70 -4.49 4.48
C ALA A 85 8.63 -3.40 4.31
N VAL A 86 8.38 -2.98 3.07
CA VAL A 86 7.36 -2.00 2.66
C VAL A 86 6.34 -2.69 1.77
N ASN A 87 5.05 -2.53 2.07
CA ASN A 87 3.97 -2.99 1.21
C ASN A 87 3.21 -1.81 0.55
N THR A 88 3.39 -0.58 1.04
CA THR A 88 2.68 0.62 0.56
C THR A 88 3.62 1.81 0.46
N ILE A 89 3.57 2.52 -0.66
CA ILE A 89 4.33 3.74 -0.95
C ILE A 89 3.34 4.84 -1.30
N SER A 90 3.45 5.98 -0.62
CA SER A 90 2.70 7.20 -0.96
C SER A 90 3.60 8.24 -1.60
N ARG A 91 3.15 8.84 -2.71
CA ARG A 91 3.83 9.97 -3.35
C ARG A 91 3.32 11.29 -2.76
N GLN A 92 4.23 12.17 -2.38
CA GLN A 92 3.93 13.53 -1.93
C GLN A 92 4.83 14.51 -2.70
N GLY A 93 4.33 15.02 -3.83
CA GLY A 93 5.18 15.72 -4.81
C GLY A 93 6.28 14.79 -5.32
N GLY A 94 7.53 15.23 -5.35
CA GLY A 94 8.66 14.38 -5.77
C GLY A 94 9.13 13.36 -4.71
N ARG A 95 8.52 13.33 -3.52
CA ARG A 95 8.96 12.50 -2.39
C ARG A 95 8.12 11.23 -2.25
N LEU A 96 8.78 10.15 -1.80
CA LEU A 96 8.19 8.84 -1.58
C LEU A 96 8.32 8.44 -0.12
N LYS A 97 7.18 8.05 0.49
CA LYS A 97 7.14 7.54 1.86
C LYS A 97 6.66 6.10 1.90
N GLY A 98 7.38 5.23 2.61
CA GLY A 98 7.06 3.82 2.79
C GLY A 98 6.28 3.51 4.05
N TRP A 99 5.37 2.55 3.94
CA TRP A 99 4.55 2.02 5.03
C TRP A 99 4.50 0.50 4.95
N ASN A 100 4.26 -0.14 6.09
CA ASN A 100 3.92 -1.55 6.19
C ASN A 100 2.58 -1.66 6.90
N THR A 101 1.53 -2.04 6.16
CA THR A 101 0.19 -2.24 6.71
C THR A 101 -0.11 -3.70 7.06
N ASP A 102 0.77 -4.65 6.70
CA ASP A 102 0.56 -6.09 6.92
C ASP A 102 0.54 -6.42 8.42
N VAL A 103 1.36 -5.77 9.24
CA VAL A 103 1.39 -6.03 10.68
C VAL A 103 0.16 -5.48 11.39
N GLU A 104 -0.35 -4.31 10.99
CA GLU A 104 -1.59 -3.77 11.56
C GLU A 104 -2.82 -4.54 11.05
N GLY A 105 -2.84 -4.93 9.76
CA GLY A 105 -3.88 -5.78 9.19
C GLY A 105 -3.92 -7.17 9.84
N PHE A 106 -2.75 -7.78 10.08
CA PHE A 106 -2.63 -9.03 10.82
C PHE A 106 -3.05 -8.88 12.29
N ARG A 107 -2.66 -7.80 12.97
CA ARG A 107 -3.09 -7.52 14.35
C ARG A 107 -4.60 -7.30 14.45
N ARG A 108 -5.22 -6.63 13.47
CA ARG A 108 -6.67 -6.45 13.41
C ARG A 108 -7.40 -7.75 13.12
N ALA A 109 -6.93 -8.53 12.15
CA ALA A 109 -7.48 -9.85 11.87
C ALA A 109 -7.35 -10.79 13.07
N LEU A 110 -6.22 -10.76 13.78
CA LEU A 110 -6.02 -11.53 15.01
C LEU A 110 -6.92 -11.03 16.15
N ALA A 111 -7.10 -9.72 16.30
CA ALA A 111 -8.02 -9.14 17.28
C ALA A 111 -9.49 -9.43 16.96
N GLU A 112 -9.88 -9.50 15.68
CA GLU A 112 -11.22 -9.91 15.26
C GLU A 112 -11.46 -11.40 15.53
N ILE A 113 -10.46 -12.25 15.32
CA ILE A 113 -10.49 -13.67 15.69
C ILE A 113 -10.57 -13.83 17.23
N GLU A 114 -9.76 -13.10 18.00
CA GLU A 114 -9.84 -13.11 19.47
C GLU A 114 -11.19 -12.59 19.99
N SER A 115 -11.74 -11.55 19.38
CA SER A 115 -13.07 -11.01 19.74
C SER A 115 -14.23 -11.95 19.42
N SER A 116 -14.02 -12.89 18.49
CA SER A 116 -14.98 -13.95 18.16
C SER A 116 -14.96 -15.10 19.17
N ILE A 117 -13.89 -15.23 19.97
CA ILE A 117 -13.74 -16.25 21.02
C ILE A 117 -14.03 -15.66 22.41
N PHE A 118 -13.77 -14.36 22.63
CA PHE A 118 -14.12 -13.64 23.86
C PHE A 118 -14.56 -12.19 23.57
N PRO A 119 -15.86 -11.85 23.65
CA PRO A 119 -16.30 -10.48 23.41
C PRO A 119 -16.00 -9.58 24.62
N SER A 120 -15.46 -8.38 24.39
CA SER A 120 -15.44 -7.30 25.39
C SER A 120 -15.62 -5.91 24.75
N PRO A 121 -16.15 -4.92 25.51
CA PRO A 121 -16.94 -3.84 24.92
C PRO A 121 -16.16 -2.54 24.63
N ALA A 122 -16.41 -2.02 23.41
CA ALA A 122 -16.51 -0.63 22.94
C ALA A 122 -15.62 0.51 23.51
N ARG A 123 -14.93 1.22 22.59
CA ARG A 123 -14.64 2.68 22.53
C ARG A 123 -13.98 2.95 21.16
N GLY A 124 -14.22 4.01 20.39
CA GLY A 124 -14.80 5.33 20.64
C GLY A 124 -13.83 6.43 20.18
N GLY A 125 -14.03 7.01 18.98
CA GLY A 125 -13.71 8.41 18.62
C GLY A 125 -12.32 8.81 18.07
N GLY A 126 -12.31 9.69 17.06
CA GLY A 126 -11.20 10.62 16.70
C GLY A 126 -10.60 10.43 15.29
N GLN A 127 -11.09 11.15 14.25
CA GLN A 127 -10.62 12.44 13.70
C GLN A 127 -9.30 12.44 12.89
N GLY A 128 -9.40 12.86 11.61
CA GLY A 128 -8.32 13.44 10.81
C GLY A 128 -7.40 12.46 10.07
N GLY A 129 -7.81 11.96 8.90
CA GLY A 129 -6.95 11.16 8.03
C GLY A 129 -6.84 11.80 6.65
N GLY A 130 -5.65 12.25 6.26
CA GLY A 130 -5.33 12.32 4.82
C GLY A 130 -5.66 10.97 4.20
N PHE A 131 -6.20 10.94 2.97
CA PHE A 131 -6.73 9.74 2.33
C PHE A 131 -5.77 8.55 2.49
N ARG A 132 -6.01 7.73 3.50
CA ARG A 132 -5.32 6.47 3.75
C ARG A 132 -6.23 5.42 3.16
N VAL A 133 -6.06 5.16 1.87
CA VAL A 133 -6.62 3.94 1.31
C VAL A 133 -5.86 2.82 2.00
N ALA A 134 -6.52 2.14 2.95
CA ALA A 134 -6.05 0.87 3.47
C ALA A 134 -6.20 -0.14 2.34
N ILE A 135 -5.15 -0.25 1.52
CA ILE A 135 -5.09 -1.23 0.46
C ILE A 135 -4.64 -2.51 1.13
N ILE A 136 -5.61 -3.40 1.39
CA ILE A 136 -5.36 -4.77 1.85
C ILE A 136 -4.70 -5.49 0.67
N GLY A 137 -3.46 -5.94 0.88
CA GLY A 137 -2.69 -6.79 -0.04
C GLY A 137 -2.52 -8.18 0.53
#